data_AF-A0A931T1V0-F1
#
_entry.id   AF-A0A931T1V0-F1
#
_cell.length_a   1.000
_cell.length_b   1.000
_cell.length_c   1.000
_cell.angle_alpha   90.00
_cell.angle_beta   90.00
_cell.angle_gamma   90.00
#
_symmetry.space_group_name_H-M   'P 1'
#
loop_
_entity.id
_entity.type
_entity.pdbx_description
1 polymer ?
#
loop_
_entity_poly.entity_id
_entity_poly.type
_entity_poly.pdbx_seq_one_letter_code
_entity_poly.pdbx_strand_id
1 'polypeptide(L)'
;TLLQYAYLKRPYALEPALADRMPEREVYAYEGELSPPAQESDLEQEIGVPVPEAEPPAERKTVRREAFRYRITIRQGLRFQDDPCFEATGGKGREVRSDDFLYAFKRIADPLVTCPVRAILGEKVAGLNGFYFANRKRIQGQRAAGLEPETDYSIPVTGLRRIDDSTFEVCLTEKYPQFLYWLAMPFTTPIPREAVEHYDPVRFPGREAFRDHPVGTGAYVLKAGEYRKGQRMVLERNPNFREERYPAEGEPGDREIGLLADAGKLLPLVDTWVFTTVKESIPHWNLFRQGYLDTSGIPREFFDRVITPEGGLSRSMEEKGVRLYRAKELTTYYFAFNMDDPVVGKNVKLRQAVSSAIHTAEYIELFLNGLGEVAQSPLPPGLFLLLF
;
A
#
# COMPACT_ATOMS: atom_id res chain seq x y z
N THR A 1 7.48 -4.63 5.28
CA THR A 1 8.05 -4.10 4.00
C THR A 1 9.56 -4.09 4.08
N LEU A 2 10.30 -3.93 2.98
CA LEU A 2 11.77 -3.95 3.02
C LEU A 2 12.32 -2.77 3.82
N LEU A 3 11.73 -1.59 3.64
CA LEU A 3 12.02 -0.38 4.40
C LEU A 3 10.78 0.01 5.22
N GLN A 4 10.99 0.89 6.20
CA GLN A 4 9.92 1.56 6.93
C GLN A 4 10.31 3.00 7.22
N TYR A 5 9.38 3.81 7.72
CA TYR A 5 9.71 5.14 8.22
C TYR A 5 10.12 5.05 9.69
N ALA A 6 11.17 5.78 10.05
CA ALA A 6 11.54 6.02 11.44
C ALA A 6 10.48 6.97 12.06
N TYR A 7 9.47 6.39 12.70
CA TYR A 7 8.25 7.11 13.09
C TYR A 7 8.46 8.24 14.11
N LEU A 8 9.57 8.24 14.85
CA LEU A 8 9.90 9.32 15.79
C LEU A 8 10.89 10.36 15.21
N LYS A 9 11.45 10.16 14.02
CA LYS A 9 12.37 11.14 13.39
C LYS A 9 11.60 12.17 12.57
N ARG A 10 11.98 13.45 12.67
CA ARG A 10 11.35 14.55 11.92
C ARG A 10 12.43 15.42 11.25
N PRO A 11 12.45 15.57 9.91
CA PRO A 11 11.53 14.99 8.94
C PRO A 11 11.62 13.46 8.90
N TYR A 12 10.51 12.80 8.53
CA TYR A 12 10.46 11.34 8.45
C TYR A 12 11.55 10.82 7.50
N ALA A 13 12.31 9.85 7.99
CA ALA A 13 13.40 9.21 7.26
C ALA A 13 13.11 7.72 7.06
N LEU A 14 13.54 7.16 5.93
CA LEU A 14 13.50 5.72 5.72
C LEU A 14 14.58 5.01 6.53
N GLU A 15 14.25 3.84 7.05
CA GLU A 15 15.18 2.93 7.71
C GLU A 15 14.92 1.47 7.28
N PRO A 16 15.90 0.57 7.45
CA PRO A 16 15.73 -0.85 7.13
C PRO A 16 14.68 -1.52 8.03
N ALA A 17 13.77 -2.27 7.43
CA ALA A 17 12.79 -3.10 8.11
C ALA A 17 13.06 -4.60 7.85
N LEU A 18 12.50 -5.18 6.78
CA LEU A 18 12.84 -6.55 6.38
C LEU A 18 14.19 -6.62 5.63
N ALA A 19 14.71 -5.49 5.16
CA ALA A 19 16.09 -5.39 4.69
C ALA A 19 17.06 -5.34 5.88
N ASP A 20 18.23 -5.95 5.72
CA ASP A 20 19.33 -5.92 6.70
C ASP A 20 19.92 -4.50 6.84
N ARG A 21 20.05 -3.81 5.70
CA ARG A 21 20.54 -2.43 5.60
C ARG A 21 19.83 -1.69 4.47
N MET A 22 20.09 -0.39 4.34
CA MET A 22 19.56 0.39 3.23
C MET A 22 20.07 -0.20 1.90
N PRO A 23 19.21 -0.34 0.87
CA PRO A 23 19.61 -0.90 -0.41
C PRO A 23 20.80 -0.17 -1.03
N GLU A 24 21.79 -0.93 -1.49
CA GLU A 24 22.96 -0.39 -2.17
C GLU A 24 22.57 -0.05 -3.61
N ARG A 25 22.82 1.20 -4.02
CA ARG A 25 22.53 1.67 -5.38
C ARG A 25 23.81 1.72 -6.21
N GLU A 26 23.82 1.00 -7.30
CA GLU A 26 24.88 1.01 -8.31
C GLU A 26 24.34 1.56 -9.64
N VAL A 27 25.10 2.43 -10.29
CA VAL A 27 24.79 2.90 -11.66
C VAL A 27 25.55 2.01 -12.64
N TYR A 28 24.85 1.47 -13.63
CA TYR A 28 25.48 0.65 -14.67
C TYR A 28 24.91 0.99 -16.05
N ALA A 29 25.67 0.65 -17.10
CA ALA A 29 25.18 0.75 -18.47
C ALA A 29 24.26 -0.45 -18.76
N TYR A 30 22.97 -0.20 -18.96
CA TYR A 30 22.06 -1.25 -19.41
C TYR A 30 22.11 -1.35 -20.94
N GLU A 31 22.36 -2.57 -21.42
CA GLU A 31 22.24 -2.97 -22.82
C GLU A 31 21.18 -4.07 -22.91
N GLY A 32 20.00 -3.72 -23.41
CA GLY A 32 18.89 -4.65 -23.54
C GLY A 32 17.67 -4.00 -24.17
N GLU A 33 16.66 -4.81 -24.50
CA GLU A 33 15.37 -4.30 -24.96
C GLU A 33 14.70 -3.57 -23.79
N LEU A 34 14.25 -2.34 -24.02
CA LEU A 34 13.27 -1.71 -23.14
C LEU A 34 11.94 -2.41 -23.42
N SER A 35 11.20 -2.73 -22.37
CA SER A 35 9.78 -3.00 -22.57
C SER A 35 9.19 -1.75 -23.24
N PRO A 36 8.36 -1.89 -24.29
CA PRO A 36 7.68 -0.73 -24.84
C PRO A 36 6.98 0.02 -23.70
N PRO A 37 6.98 1.37 -23.71
CA PRO A 37 6.12 2.11 -22.79
C PRO A 37 4.70 1.53 -22.90
N ALA A 38 3.98 1.46 -21.79
CA ALA A 38 2.57 1.08 -21.86
C ALA A 38 1.91 2.02 -22.88
N GLN A 39 1.27 1.47 -23.92
CA GLN A 39 0.55 2.33 -24.85
C GLN A 39 -0.63 2.94 -24.09
N GLU A 40 -1.11 4.14 -24.45
CA GLU A 40 -2.31 4.74 -23.82
C GLU A 40 -3.49 3.75 -23.81
N SER A 41 -3.63 2.96 -24.88
CA SER A 41 -4.58 1.85 -25.01
C SER A 41 -4.45 0.75 -23.94
N ASP A 42 -3.27 0.57 -23.35
CA ASP A 42 -3.01 -0.40 -22.28
C ASP A 42 -3.45 0.11 -20.90
N LEU A 43 -3.39 1.43 -20.68
CA LEU A 43 -3.85 2.09 -19.45
C LEU A 43 -5.37 2.34 -19.47
N GLU A 44 -5.95 2.59 -20.64
CA GLU A 44 -7.37 2.94 -20.82
C GLU A 44 -8.31 1.71 -20.81
N GLN A 45 -7.80 0.51 -21.12
CA GLN A 45 -8.58 -0.72 -20.99
C GLN A 45 -8.74 -1.20 -19.53
N GLU A 46 -7.98 -0.66 -18.57
CA GLU A 46 -8.19 -0.91 -17.14
C GLU A 46 -9.38 -0.12 -16.56
N ILE A 47 -9.92 0.87 -17.29
CA ILE A 47 -11.03 1.76 -16.87
C ILE A 47 -12.31 1.64 -17.73
N GLY A 48 -12.35 0.75 -18.73
CA GLY A 48 -13.59 0.43 -19.46
C GLY A 48 -14.03 1.45 -20.51
N VAL A 49 -13.09 2.11 -21.20
CA VAL A 49 -13.37 3.10 -22.27
C VAL A 49 -13.16 2.48 -23.68
N PRO A 50 -13.97 2.81 -24.71
CA PRO A 50 -13.77 2.34 -26.09
C PRO A 50 -12.67 3.11 -26.82
N VAL A 51 -11.91 2.38 -27.65
CA VAL A 51 -10.67 2.81 -28.32
C VAL A 51 -10.93 3.42 -29.73
N PRO A 52 -10.34 4.57 -30.11
CA PRO A 52 -10.06 4.91 -31.51
C PRO A 52 -8.78 4.21 -32.01
N GLU A 53 -8.72 3.88 -33.31
CA GLU A 53 -7.71 3.01 -33.97
C GLU A 53 -6.26 3.19 -33.50
N ALA A 54 -5.61 2.04 -33.26
CA ALA A 54 -4.24 1.93 -32.75
C ALA A 54 -3.18 2.43 -33.74
N GLU A 55 -2.23 3.23 -33.23
CA GLU A 55 -0.95 3.47 -33.93
C GLU A 55 -0.05 2.22 -33.88
N PRO A 56 0.76 1.99 -34.93
CA PRO A 56 1.60 0.80 -35.02
C PRO A 56 2.64 0.72 -33.89
N PRO A 57 3.05 -0.49 -33.48
CA PRO A 57 4.02 -0.66 -32.40
C PRO A 57 5.34 0.03 -32.74
N ALA A 58 5.81 0.89 -31.84
CA ALA A 58 7.11 1.51 -31.96
C ALA A 58 8.22 0.44 -32.03
N GLU A 59 9.13 0.59 -33.00
CA GLU A 59 10.27 -0.30 -33.21
C GLU A 59 11.03 -0.58 -31.91
N ARG A 60 11.37 -1.86 -31.68
CA ARG A 60 12.27 -2.29 -30.60
C ARG A 60 13.66 -1.70 -30.83
N LYS A 61 13.92 -0.52 -30.26
CA LYS A 61 15.25 0.08 -30.23
C LYS A 61 15.99 -0.41 -29.00
N THR A 62 17.17 -1.01 -29.21
CA THR A 62 18.17 -1.17 -28.14
C THR A 62 18.61 0.22 -27.72
N VAL A 63 18.29 0.64 -26.50
CA VAL A 63 18.70 1.94 -25.98
C VAL A 63 19.72 1.74 -24.89
N ARG A 64 20.91 2.32 -25.08
CA ARG A 64 21.91 2.44 -24.01
C ARG A 64 21.49 3.59 -23.10
N ARG A 65 21.15 3.28 -21.85
CA ARG A 65 20.76 4.25 -20.82
C ARG A 65 21.49 3.96 -19.52
N GLU A 66 21.68 4.99 -18.70
CA GLU A 66 22.04 4.78 -17.30
C GLU A 66 20.90 4.04 -16.60
N ALA A 67 21.21 2.87 -16.06
CA ALA A 67 20.30 2.07 -15.26
C ALA A 67 20.76 2.04 -13.81
N PHE A 68 19.80 1.82 -12.92
CA PHE A 68 20.01 1.90 -11.48
C PHE A 68 19.68 0.56 -10.87
N ARG A 69 20.70 -0.10 -10.33
CA ARG A 69 20.58 -1.40 -9.66
C ARG A 69 20.50 -1.18 -8.16
N TYR A 70 19.46 -1.71 -7.55
CA TYR A 70 19.28 -1.75 -6.10
C TYR A 70 19.54 -3.16 -5.62
N ARG A 71 20.68 -3.37 -4.95
CA ARG A 71 20.97 -4.63 -4.26
C ARG A 71 20.36 -4.59 -2.87
N ILE A 72 19.58 -5.61 -2.56
CA ILE A 72 18.81 -5.72 -1.32
C ILE A 72 19.22 -7.03 -0.65
N THR A 73 19.69 -6.91 0.59
CA THR A 73 19.96 -8.05 1.47
C THR A 73 18.85 -8.11 2.52
N ILE A 74 18.25 -9.29 2.64
CA ILE A 74 17.15 -9.61 3.55
C ILE A 74 17.74 -9.84 4.95
N ARG A 75 17.07 -9.30 5.97
CA ARG A 75 17.42 -9.55 7.37
C ARG A 75 17.32 -11.05 7.66
N GLN A 76 18.28 -11.59 8.40
CA GLN A 76 18.29 -13.00 8.77
C GLN A 76 17.20 -13.34 9.81
N GLY A 77 16.78 -14.60 9.85
CA GLY A 77 15.81 -15.10 10.84
C GLY A 77 14.36 -14.67 10.61
N LEU A 78 14.03 -14.06 9.47
CA LEU A 78 12.65 -13.73 9.11
C LEU A 78 11.89 -15.00 8.74
N ARG A 79 10.74 -15.23 9.39
CA ARG A 79 9.85 -16.36 9.11
C ARG A 79 8.44 -15.92 8.82
N PHE A 80 7.76 -16.67 7.96
CA PHE A 80 6.31 -16.58 7.83
C PHE A 80 5.63 -17.10 9.09
N GLN A 81 4.39 -16.68 9.31
CA GLN A 81 3.51 -17.30 10.29
C GLN A 81 3.31 -18.79 9.99
N ASP A 82 2.96 -19.57 11.03
CA ASP A 82 2.54 -20.96 10.85
C ASP A 82 1.21 -21.00 10.09
N ASP A 83 1.12 -21.88 9.11
CA ASP A 83 -0.03 -21.99 8.22
C ASP A 83 -0.04 -23.34 7.48
N PRO A 84 -1.19 -24.01 7.32
CA PRO A 84 -1.32 -25.25 6.55
C PRO A 84 -0.75 -25.20 5.12
N CYS A 85 -0.62 -24.02 4.51
CA CYS A 85 -0.02 -23.89 3.18
C CYS A 85 1.45 -24.34 3.11
N PHE A 86 2.16 -24.38 4.25
CA PHE A 86 3.53 -24.86 4.32
C PHE A 86 3.59 -26.38 4.52
N GLU A 87 3.13 -27.13 3.51
CA GLU A 87 3.03 -28.60 3.57
C GLU A 87 4.40 -29.27 3.80
N ALA A 88 5.47 -28.75 3.18
CA ALA A 88 6.82 -29.28 3.30
C ALA A 88 7.40 -29.24 4.73
N THR A 89 6.84 -28.40 5.60
CA THR A 89 7.24 -28.23 7.00
C THR A 89 6.13 -28.65 7.98
N GLY A 90 5.08 -29.32 7.49
CA GLY A 90 3.95 -29.75 8.33
C GLY A 90 3.14 -28.58 8.90
N GLY A 91 3.04 -27.48 8.15
CA GLY A 91 2.30 -26.27 8.55
C GLY A 91 3.14 -25.25 9.32
N LYS A 92 4.44 -25.48 9.49
CA LYS A 92 5.34 -24.53 10.17
C LYS A 92 5.88 -23.48 9.22
N GLY A 93 5.81 -22.22 9.60
CA GLY A 93 6.29 -21.11 8.78
C GLY A 93 7.77 -21.27 8.43
N ARG A 94 8.09 -21.25 7.14
CA ARG A 94 9.48 -21.29 6.65
C ARG A 94 10.12 -19.91 6.69
N GLU A 95 11.44 -19.88 6.49
CA GLU A 95 12.19 -18.64 6.34
C GLU A 95 11.84 -17.91 5.04
N VAL A 96 11.85 -16.59 5.13
CA VAL A 96 11.67 -15.68 3.99
C VAL A 96 12.93 -15.72 3.13
N ARG A 97 12.75 -15.81 1.81
CA ARG A 97 13.83 -15.85 0.82
C ARG A 97 13.65 -14.77 -0.25
N SER A 98 14.70 -14.52 -1.01
CA SER A 98 14.70 -13.64 -2.19
C SER A 98 13.52 -13.91 -3.12
N ASP A 99 13.19 -15.18 -3.35
CA ASP A 99 12.11 -15.58 -4.25
C ASP A 99 10.73 -15.08 -3.80
N ASP A 100 10.49 -14.87 -2.50
CA ASP A 100 9.22 -14.32 -2.00
C ASP A 100 9.02 -12.85 -2.37
N PHE A 101 10.12 -12.09 -2.42
CA PHE A 101 10.11 -10.70 -2.86
C PHE A 101 10.04 -10.61 -4.38
N LEU A 102 10.83 -11.42 -5.09
CA LEU A 102 10.80 -11.45 -6.56
C LEU A 102 9.43 -11.88 -7.07
N TYR A 103 8.80 -12.85 -6.42
CA TYR A 103 7.42 -13.25 -6.69
C TYR A 103 6.45 -12.11 -6.43
N ALA A 104 6.56 -11.39 -5.30
CA ALA A 104 5.72 -10.22 -5.02
C ALA A 104 5.86 -9.12 -6.09
N PHE A 105 7.09 -8.83 -6.56
CA PHE A 105 7.30 -7.89 -7.67
C PHE A 105 6.66 -8.37 -8.98
N LYS A 106 6.72 -9.67 -9.30
CA LYS A 106 6.00 -10.21 -10.46
C LYS A 106 4.48 -10.11 -10.29
N ARG A 107 3.95 -10.32 -9.08
CA ARG A 107 2.51 -10.19 -8.77
C ARG A 107 1.98 -8.78 -9.01
N ILE A 108 2.80 -7.74 -8.81
CA ILE A 108 2.43 -6.36 -9.17
C ILE A 108 2.07 -6.26 -10.66
N ALA A 109 2.73 -7.05 -11.51
CA ALA A 109 2.55 -7.10 -12.95
C ALA A 109 1.78 -8.34 -13.44
N ASP A 110 1.07 -9.05 -12.55
CA ASP A 110 0.19 -10.14 -12.92
C ASP A 110 -1.16 -9.55 -13.43
N PRO A 111 -1.56 -9.81 -14.69
CA PRO A 111 -2.84 -9.29 -15.23
C PRO A 111 -4.10 -9.78 -14.51
N LEU A 112 -4.02 -10.84 -13.70
CA LEU A 112 -5.11 -11.35 -12.87
C LEU A 112 -5.16 -10.69 -11.49
N VAL A 113 -4.15 -9.89 -11.13
CA VAL A 113 -4.06 -9.17 -9.86
C VAL A 113 -4.24 -7.67 -10.11
N THR A 114 -5.27 -7.08 -9.49
CA THR A 114 -5.46 -5.64 -9.55
C THR A 114 -4.45 -4.93 -8.66
N CYS A 115 -3.49 -4.22 -9.27
CA CYS A 115 -2.48 -3.45 -8.55
C CYS A 115 -2.37 -2.02 -9.12
N PRO A 116 -2.81 -0.98 -8.38
CA PRO A 116 -2.80 0.41 -8.88
C PRO A 116 -1.42 0.95 -9.28
N VAL A 117 -0.35 0.39 -8.73
CA VAL A 117 1.03 0.84 -8.98
C VAL A 117 1.71 0.11 -10.14
N ARG A 118 1.01 -0.84 -10.78
CA ARG A 118 1.50 -1.63 -11.93
C ARG A 118 2.04 -0.73 -13.03
N ALA A 119 1.31 0.32 -13.42
CA ALA A 119 1.72 1.24 -14.49
C ALA A 119 3.10 1.83 -14.24
N ILE A 120 3.26 2.43 -13.05
CA ILE A 120 4.47 3.13 -12.67
C ILE A 120 5.64 2.14 -12.57
N LEU A 121 5.50 1.05 -11.81
CA LEU A 121 6.59 0.09 -11.63
C LEU A 121 6.89 -0.70 -12.91
N GLY A 122 5.88 -0.98 -13.74
CA GLY A 122 6.01 -1.64 -15.03
C GLY A 122 6.90 -0.87 -16.00
N GLU A 123 6.82 0.46 -15.99
CA GLU A 123 7.70 1.33 -16.76
C GLU A 123 9.11 1.44 -16.18
N LYS A 124 9.23 1.51 -14.84
CA LYS A 124 10.53 1.75 -14.20
C LYS A 124 11.39 0.49 -14.07
N VAL A 125 10.80 -0.67 -13.77
CA VAL A 125 11.53 -1.93 -13.54
C VAL A 125 11.77 -2.63 -14.88
N ALA A 126 13.03 -2.91 -15.20
CA ALA A 126 13.39 -3.50 -16.49
C ALA A 126 12.64 -4.83 -16.73
N GLY A 127 11.98 -4.95 -17.89
CA GLY A 127 11.27 -6.18 -18.30
C GLY A 127 9.93 -6.44 -17.62
N LEU A 128 9.48 -5.60 -16.67
CA LEU A 128 8.25 -5.86 -15.91
C LEU A 128 6.99 -5.67 -16.76
N ASN A 129 6.93 -4.63 -17.61
CA ASN A 129 5.88 -4.49 -18.63
C ASN A 129 5.89 -5.66 -19.63
N GLY A 130 7.07 -6.12 -20.06
CA GLY A 130 7.18 -7.28 -20.94
C GLY A 130 6.52 -8.53 -20.35
N PHE A 131 6.74 -8.79 -19.07
CA PHE A 131 6.08 -9.87 -18.32
C PHE A 131 4.54 -9.71 -18.30
N TYR A 132 4.04 -8.52 -18.01
CA TYR A 132 2.61 -8.23 -18.00
C TYR A 132 1.96 -8.49 -19.36
N PHE A 133 2.50 -7.91 -20.44
CA PHE A 133 1.90 -8.02 -21.78
C PHE A 133 1.98 -9.43 -22.35
N ALA A 134 3.07 -10.15 -22.09
CA ALA A 134 3.19 -11.55 -22.48
C ALA A 134 2.09 -12.40 -21.81
N ASN A 135 1.88 -12.21 -20.50
CA ASN A 135 0.83 -12.90 -19.76
C ASN A 135 -0.58 -12.45 -20.17
N ARG A 136 -0.80 -11.16 -20.44
CA ARG A 136 -2.10 -10.64 -20.90
C ARG A 136 -2.52 -11.32 -22.20
N LYS A 137 -1.61 -11.41 -23.18
CA LYS A 137 -1.84 -12.11 -24.45
C LYS A 137 -2.12 -13.60 -24.21
N ARG A 138 -1.36 -14.24 -23.32
CA ARG A 138 -1.56 -15.66 -22.96
C ARG A 138 -2.94 -15.91 -22.35
N ILE A 139 -3.34 -15.08 -21.39
CA ILE A 139 -4.64 -15.12 -20.70
C ILE A 139 -5.79 -14.92 -21.69
N GLN A 140 -5.65 -13.99 -22.63
CA GLN A 140 -6.64 -13.80 -23.69
C GLN A 140 -6.80 -15.07 -24.54
N GLY A 141 -5.69 -15.72 -24.90
CA GLY A 141 -5.69 -17.00 -25.60
C GLY A 141 -6.32 -18.14 -24.80
N GLN A 142 -6.03 -18.23 -23.50
CA GLN A 142 -6.64 -19.22 -22.60
C GLN A 142 -8.16 -19.04 -22.53
N ARG A 143 -8.63 -17.80 -22.33
CA ARG A 143 -10.07 -17.49 -22.30
C ARG A 143 -10.75 -17.82 -23.62
N ALA A 144 -10.13 -17.48 -24.76
CA ALA A 144 -10.67 -17.81 -26.08
C ALA A 144 -10.76 -19.33 -26.33
N ALA A 145 -9.89 -20.11 -25.69
CA ALA A 145 -9.89 -21.57 -25.72
C ALA A 145 -10.80 -22.21 -24.64
N GLY A 146 -11.51 -21.42 -23.83
CA GLY A 146 -12.34 -21.92 -22.73
C GLY A 146 -11.54 -22.51 -21.56
N LEU A 147 -10.26 -22.15 -21.43
CA LEU A 147 -9.38 -22.56 -20.34
C LEU A 147 -9.41 -21.54 -19.21
N GLU A 148 -9.23 -22.02 -17.99
CA GLU A 148 -9.04 -21.13 -16.84
C GLU A 148 -7.76 -20.31 -17.01
N PRO A 149 -7.84 -18.96 -16.88
CA PRO A 149 -6.69 -18.11 -17.07
C PRO A 149 -5.68 -18.29 -15.95
N GLU A 150 -4.40 -18.33 -16.31
CA GLU A 150 -3.31 -18.40 -15.35
C GLU A 150 -2.18 -17.48 -15.77
N THR A 151 -1.35 -17.07 -14.82
CA THR A 151 -0.13 -16.30 -15.08
C THR A 151 1.08 -17.22 -15.10
N ASP A 152 1.88 -17.13 -16.16
CA ASP A 152 3.16 -17.84 -16.27
C ASP A 152 4.25 -17.03 -15.57
N TYR A 153 4.50 -17.39 -14.31
CA TYR A 153 5.55 -16.80 -13.49
C TYR A 153 6.97 -17.23 -13.89
N SER A 154 7.12 -18.20 -14.81
CA SER A 154 8.44 -18.62 -15.32
C SER A 154 9.02 -17.60 -16.31
N ILE A 155 8.19 -16.74 -16.90
CA ILE A 155 8.63 -15.67 -17.79
C ILE A 155 9.65 -14.79 -17.03
N PRO A 156 10.88 -14.62 -17.57
CA PRO A 156 11.91 -13.84 -16.91
C PRO A 156 11.58 -12.35 -16.93
N VAL A 157 11.93 -11.66 -15.86
CA VAL A 157 11.88 -10.19 -15.76
C VAL A 157 13.33 -9.72 -15.62
N THR A 158 13.87 -9.06 -16.65
CA THR A 158 15.31 -8.73 -16.72
C THR A 158 15.78 -7.84 -15.56
N GLY A 159 14.89 -7.04 -14.99
CA GLY A 159 15.14 -6.18 -13.84
C GLY A 159 14.99 -6.85 -12.49
N LEU A 160 14.65 -8.14 -12.43
CA LEU A 160 14.50 -8.90 -11.18
C LEU A 160 15.51 -10.04 -11.18
N ARG A 161 16.51 -9.95 -10.30
CA ARG A 161 17.61 -10.93 -10.26
C ARG A 161 17.82 -11.48 -8.86
N ARG A 162 17.72 -12.79 -8.71
CA ARG A 162 18.17 -13.50 -7.51
C ARG A 162 19.70 -13.59 -7.52
N ILE A 163 20.34 -13.21 -6.42
CA ILE A 163 21.79 -13.41 -6.20
C ILE A 163 21.98 -14.69 -5.37
N ASP A 164 21.29 -14.77 -4.24
CA ASP A 164 21.24 -15.93 -3.36
C ASP A 164 19.88 -15.95 -2.59
N ASP A 165 19.74 -16.83 -1.60
CA ASP A 165 18.51 -16.97 -0.81
C ASP A 165 18.14 -15.71 -0.01
N SER A 166 19.12 -14.87 0.30
CA SER A 166 18.97 -13.67 1.13
C SER A 166 19.27 -12.36 0.40
N THR A 167 19.82 -12.42 -0.82
CA THR A 167 20.16 -11.24 -1.61
C THR A 167 19.53 -11.30 -2.99
N PHE A 168 18.90 -10.20 -3.38
CA PHE A 168 18.35 -10.01 -4.72
C PHE A 168 18.56 -8.58 -5.20
N GLU A 169 18.33 -8.36 -6.49
CA GLU A 169 18.48 -7.06 -7.13
C GLU A 169 17.21 -6.69 -7.88
N VAL A 170 16.88 -5.39 -7.80
CA VAL A 170 15.88 -4.74 -8.65
C VAL A 170 16.59 -3.68 -9.50
N CYS A 171 16.48 -3.79 -10.82
CA CYS A 171 17.10 -2.87 -11.77
C CYS A 171 16.05 -1.98 -12.42
N LEU A 172 16.29 -0.67 -12.35
CA LEU A 172 15.47 0.35 -12.97
C LEU A 172 16.11 0.86 -14.26
N THR A 173 15.29 1.17 -15.27
CA THR A 173 15.73 1.66 -16.59
C THR A 173 16.04 3.15 -16.63
N GLU A 174 15.79 3.87 -15.54
CA GLU A 174 16.06 5.31 -15.39
C GLU A 174 16.21 5.71 -13.93
N LYS A 175 16.66 6.94 -13.70
CA LYS A 175 16.84 7.50 -12.36
C LYS A 175 15.48 7.73 -11.70
N TYR A 176 15.19 6.96 -10.66
CA TYR A 176 13.93 7.09 -9.91
C TYR A 176 14.17 7.04 -8.40
N PRO A 177 14.56 8.18 -7.78
CA PRO A 177 14.84 8.26 -6.34
C PRO A 177 13.66 7.81 -5.47
N GLN A 178 12.43 7.94 -5.99
CA GLN A 178 11.21 7.55 -5.30
C GLN A 178 11.15 6.05 -5.02
N PHE A 179 11.92 5.22 -5.75
CA PHE A 179 11.95 3.76 -5.61
C PHE A 179 12.11 3.28 -4.16
N LEU A 180 12.98 3.93 -3.38
CA LEU A 180 13.17 3.56 -1.98
C LEU A 180 11.89 3.73 -1.13
N TYR A 181 11.08 4.74 -1.41
CA TYR A 181 9.80 4.92 -0.70
C TYR A 181 8.77 3.87 -1.11
N TRP A 182 8.80 3.39 -2.36
CA TRP A 182 7.97 2.25 -2.79
C TRP A 182 8.32 0.98 -2.01
N LEU A 183 9.60 0.79 -1.62
CA LEU A 183 10.03 -0.36 -0.79
C LEU A 183 9.52 -0.29 0.67
N ALA A 184 8.97 0.85 1.08
CA ALA A 184 8.32 1.03 2.38
C ALA A 184 6.80 0.85 2.33
N MET A 185 6.24 0.55 1.16
CA MET A 185 4.80 0.41 0.96
C MET A 185 4.36 -1.06 0.92
N PRO A 186 3.13 -1.41 1.34
CA PRO A 186 2.71 -2.80 1.55
C PRO A 186 2.78 -3.71 0.32
N PHE A 187 2.65 -3.21 -0.90
CA PHE A 187 2.70 -4.06 -2.10
C PHE A 187 4.09 -4.66 -2.41
N THR A 188 5.16 -4.22 -1.72
CA THR A 188 6.49 -4.83 -1.81
C THR A 188 6.82 -5.76 -0.63
N THR A 189 5.83 -6.18 0.17
CA THR A 189 6.04 -7.21 1.20
C THR A 189 6.32 -8.57 0.57
N PRO A 190 7.09 -9.46 1.23
CA PRO A 190 7.29 -10.81 0.71
C PRO A 190 5.97 -11.57 0.72
N ILE A 191 5.73 -12.37 -0.33
CA ILE A 191 4.51 -13.17 -0.46
C ILE A 191 4.92 -14.62 -0.68
N PRO A 192 4.49 -15.55 0.19
CA PRO A 192 4.79 -16.96 0.00
C PRO A 192 3.93 -17.50 -1.13
N ARG A 193 4.56 -17.96 -2.21
CA ARG A 193 3.87 -18.51 -3.38
C ARG A 193 2.98 -19.69 -3.00
N GLU A 194 3.44 -20.49 -2.04
CA GLU A 194 2.73 -21.63 -1.48
C GLU A 194 1.36 -21.23 -0.92
N ALA A 195 1.26 -20.08 -0.23
CA ALA A 195 -0.03 -19.62 0.30
C ALA A 195 -0.98 -19.17 -0.82
N VAL A 196 -0.45 -18.48 -1.85
CA VAL A 196 -1.28 -18.04 -2.98
C VAL A 196 -1.84 -19.25 -3.74
N GLU A 197 -1.03 -20.28 -3.95
CA GLU A 197 -1.44 -21.51 -4.63
C GLU A 197 -2.35 -22.38 -3.74
N HIS A 198 -2.09 -22.45 -2.44
CA HIS A 198 -2.91 -23.23 -1.50
C HIS A 198 -4.30 -22.61 -1.30
N TYR A 199 -4.39 -21.28 -1.20
CA TYR A 199 -5.64 -20.53 -1.02
C TYR A 199 -6.19 -19.96 -2.34
N ASP A 200 -6.10 -20.76 -3.40
CA ASP A 200 -6.74 -20.49 -4.70
C ASP A 200 -8.13 -21.15 -4.75
N PRO A 201 -9.22 -20.37 -4.66
CA PRO A 201 -10.58 -20.91 -4.64
C PRO A 201 -11.03 -21.46 -6.00
N VAL A 202 -10.34 -21.13 -7.09
CA VAL A 202 -10.62 -21.65 -8.43
C VAL A 202 -10.06 -23.05 -8.56
N ARG A 203 -8.80 -23.24 -8.15
CA ARG A 203 -8.13 -24.56 -8.16
C ARG A 203 -8.68 -25.50 -7.07
N PHE A 204 -9.04 -24.95 -5.91
CA PHE A 204 -9.53 -25.69 -4.77
C PHE A 204 -10.88 -25.14 -4.27
N PRO A 205 -11.99 -25.52 -4.91
CA PRO A 205 -13.33 -25.07 -4.51
C PRO A 205 -13.62 -25.33 -3.04
N GLY A 206 -14.15 -24.32 -2.36
CA GLY A 206 -14.47 -24.37 -0.92
C GLY A 206 -13.35 -23.90 0.01
N ARG A 207 -12.15 -23.61 -0.50
CA ARG A 207 -11.11 -22.90 0.27
C ARG A 207 -11.39 -21.40 0.31
N GLU A 208 -10.94 -20.77 1.40
CA GLU A 208 -10.87 -19.31 1.47
C GLU A 208 -9.89 -18.78 0.43
N ALA A 209 -10.17 -17.60 -0.12
CA ALA A 209 -9.24 -16.94 -1.02
C ALA A 209 -8.07 -16.36 -0.23
N PHE A 210 -6.86 -16.35 -0.79
CA PHE A 210 -5.66 -15.78 -0.15
C PHE A 210 -5.86 -14.35 0.40
N ARG A 211 -6.66 -13.50 -0.28
CA ARG A 211 -6.98 -12.14 0.18
C ARG A 211 -7.80 -12.11 1.49
N ASP A 212 -8.55 -13.17 1.74
CA ASP A 212 -9.40 -13.37 2.91
C ASP A 212 -8.66 -14.26 3.96
N HIS A 213 -7.52 -14.86 3.59
CA HIS A 213 -6.61 -15.66 4.44
C HIS A 213 -5.13 -15.26 4.22
N PRO A 214 -4.71 -14.06 4.65
CA PRO A 214 -3.36 -13.56 4.36
C PRO A 214 -2.29 -14.27 5.19
N VAL A 215 -1.25 -14.76 4.49
CA VAL A 215 -0.05 -15.37 5.10
C VAL A 215 1.14 -14.44 4.97
N GLY A 216 1.71 -13.99 6.09
CA GLY A 216 2.78 -13.00 6.11
C GLY A 216 3.78 -13.16 7.26
N THR A 217 4.61 -12.13 7.46
CA THR A 217 5.68 -12.06 8.47
C THR A 217 5.44 -10.93 9.48
N GLY A 218 4.21 -10.41 9.52
CA GLY A 218 3.81 -9.28 10.36
C GLY A 218 3.74 -9.62 11.85
N ALA A 219 3.55 -8.59 12.68
CA ALA A 219 3.43 -8.73 14.14
C ALA A 219 2.17 -9.46 14.59
N TYR A 220 1.16 -9.52 13.72
CA TYR A 220 -0.11 -10.15 13.99
C TYR A 220 -0.55 -11.05 12.84
N VAL A 221 -1.29 -12.09 13.17
CA VAL A 221 -1.94 -13.02 12.23
C VAL A 221 -3.45 -12.92 12.36
N LEU A 222 -4.18 -13.20 11.27
CA LEU A 222 -5.63 -13.32 11.33
C LEU A 222 -6.00 -14.55 12.15
N LYS A 223 -6.75 -14.35 13.24
CA LYS A 223 -7.18 -15.46 14.09
C LYS A 223 -8.18 -16.33 13.32
N ALA A 224 -7.89 -17.62 13.22
CA ALA A 224 -8.70 -18.57 12.46
C ALA A 224 -10.18 -18.55 12.89
N GLY A 225 -11.10 -18.47 11.92
CA GLY A 225 -12.55 -18.45 12.15
C GLY A 225 -13.10 -17.13 12.71
N GLU A 226 -12.27 -16.11 12.92
CA GLU A 226 -12.67 -14.83 13.54
C GLU A 226 -12.74 -13.67 12.55
N TYR A 227 -12.68 -13.98 11.25
CA TYR A 227 -12.94 -13.04 10.17
C TYR A 227 -14.37 -13.21 9.64
N ARG A 228 -15.14 -12.14 9.76
CA ARG A 228 -16.48 -12.00 9.17
C ARG A 228 -16.47 -10.79 8.26
N LYS A 229 -16.47 -11.05 6.95
CA LYS A 229 -16.32 -10.04 5.92
C LYS A 229 -17.29 -8.87 6.12
N GLY A 230 -16.74 -7.66 6.19
CA GLY A 230 -17.50 -6.42 6.37
C GLY A 230 -18.14 -6.23 7.75
N GLN A 231 -17.82 -7.09 8.73
CA GLN A 231 -18.39 -7.02 10.08
C GLN A 231 -17.31 -6.99 11.17
N ARG A 232 -16.37 -7.94 11.15
CA ARG A 232 -15.40 -8.12 12.22
C ARG A 232 -14.15 -8.85 11.74
N MET A 233 -12.99 -8.48 12.28
CA MET A 233 -11.76 -9.27 12.19
C MET A 233 -11.00 -9.21 13.51
N VAL A 234 -10.38 -10.33 13.89
CA VAL A 234 -9.53 -10.43 15.08
C VAL A 234 -8.13 -10.81 14.63
N LEU A 235 -7.15 -10.03 15.07
CA LEU A 235 -5.74 -10.35 14.87
C LEU A 235 -5.10 -10.69 16.20
N GLU A 236 -4.31 -11.75 16.25
CA GLU A 236 -3.54 -12.17 17.43
C GLU A 236 -2.04 -12.12 17.15
N ARG A 237 -1.21 -12.06 18.20
CA ARG A 237 0.25 -11.98 18.03
C ARG A 237 0.76 -13.12 17.16
N ASN A 238 1.60 -12.79 16.20
CA ASN A 238 2.34 -13.79 15.46
C ASN A 238 3.46 -14.36 16.34
N PRO A 239 3.44 -15.65 16.72
CA PRO A 239 4.50 -16.26 17.54
C PRO A 239 5.86 -16.30 16.82
N ASN A 240 5.85 -16.22 15.49
CA ASN A 240 7.06 -16.18 14.66
C ASN A 240 7.53 -14.74 14.38
N PHE A 241 6.93 -13.73 15.03
CA PHE A 241 7.36 -12.35 14.83
C PHE A 241 8.78 -12.17 15.34
N ARG A 242 9.62 -11.56 14.49
CA ARG A 242 11.00 -11.22 14.81
C ARG A 242 11.06 -10.27 16.01
N GLU A 243 12.18 -10.29 16.72
CA GLU A 243 12.42 -9.34 17.80
C GLU A 243 12.52 -7.91 17.24
N GLU A 244 11.57 -7.07 17.63
CA GLU A 244 11.61 -5.63 17.43
C GLU A 244 11.33 -4.93 18.76
N ARG A 245 11.93 -3.76 18.95
CA ARG A 245 11.75 -2.96 20.15
C ARG A 245 11.17 -1.61 19.79
N TYR A 246 10.32 -1.10 20.67
CA TYR A 246 9.80 0.25 20.56
C TYR A 246 10.97 1.26 20.58
N PRO A 247 10.97 2.28 19.70
CA PRO A 247 12.06 3.25 19.60
C PRO A 247 12.42 3.90 20.95
N ALA A 248 13.72 3.98 21.25
CA ALA A 248 14.22 4.58 22.50
C ALA A 248 14.60 6.07 22.35
N GLU A 249 14.69 6.55 21.12
CA GLU A 249 15.05 7.92 20.78
C GLU A 249 13.89 8.60 20.05
N GLY A 250 13.68 9.89 20.31
CA GLY A 250 12.66 10.72 19.67
C GLY A 250 13.12 12.18 19.63
N GLU A 251 12.33 13.03 18.99
CA GLU A 251 12.60 14.46 18.81
C GLU A 251 12.27 15.26 20.08
N PRO A 252 12.75 16.51 20.21
CA PRO A 252 12.35 17.40 21.31
C PRO A 252 10.83 17.50 21.44
N GLY A 253 10.29 17.25 22.63
CA GLY A 253 8.85 17.21 22.89
C GLY A 253 8.24 15.81 22.92
N ASP A 254 8.86 14.80 22.28
CA ASP A 254 8.29 13.44 22.19
C ASP A 254 8.23 12.74 23.56
N ARG A 255 9.20 13.02 24.44
CA ARG A 255 9.20 12.49 25.81
C ARG A 255 8.07 13.08 26.64
N GLU A 256 7.87 14.39 26.53
CA GLU A 256 6.89 15.17 27.28
C GLU A 256 5.46 14.75 26.94
N ILE A 257 5.20 14.38 25.68
CA ILE A 257 3.90 13.85 25.23
C ILE A 257 3.76 12.32 25.38
N GLY A 258 4.77 11.66 25.98
CA GLY A 258 4.71 10.26 26.37
C GLY A 258 5.04 9.24 25.26
N LEU A 259 5.53 9.66 24.10
CA LEU A 259 5.90 8.73 23.03
C LEU A 259 7.07 7.81 23.44
N LEU A 260 7.97 8.26 24.32
CA LEU A 260 9.08 7.43 24.80
C LEU A 260 8.75 6.59 26.04
N ALA A 261 7.48 6.50 26.47
CA ALA A 261 7.09 5.74 27.66
C ALA A 261 7.34 4.22 27.53
N ASP A 262 7.29 3.70 26.31
CA ASP A 262 7.50 2.29 26.00
C ASP A 262 8.89 2.00 25.42
N ALA A 263 9.82 2.98 25.47
CA ALA A 263 11.18 2.87 24.95
C ALA A 263 11.85 1.53 25.31
N GLY A 264 12.29 0.78 24.29
CA GLY A 264 13.00 -0.48 24.45
C GLY A 264 12.13 -1.70 24.77
N LYS A 265 10.82 -1.56 25.01
CA LYS A 265 9.91 -2.70 25.18
C LYS A 265 9.81 -3.52 23.90
N LEU A 266 9.65 -4.83 24.05
CA LEU A 266 9.47 -5.74 22.92
C LEU A 266 8.10 -5.51 22.25
N LEU A 267 8.10 -5.50 20.93
CA LEU A 267 6.91 -5.40 20.09
C LEU A 267 6.40 -6.79 19.68
N PRO A 268 5.08 -6.92 19.42
CA PRO A 268 4.04 -5.91 19.63
C PRO A 268 3.74 -5.64 21.12
N LEU A 269 3.03 -4.56 21.47
CA LEU A 269 2.66 -4.27 22.87
C LEU A 269 1.29 -4.83 23.27
N VAL A 270 0.38 -4.96 22.31
CA VAL A 270 -0.99 -5.44 22.52
C VAL A 270 -1.12 -6.89 22.08
N ASP A 271 -1.88 -7.69 22.81
CA ASP A 271 -2.04 -9.13 22.53
C ASP A 271 -3.00 -9.42 21.39
N THR A 272 -4.05 -8.61 21.23
CA THR A 272 -5.10 -8.85 20.26
C THR A 272 -5.66 -7.53 19.76
N TRP A 273 -5.86 -7.45 18.44
CA TRP A 273 -6.63 -6.38 17.81
C TRP A 273 -8.00 -6.92 17.43
N VAL A 274 -9.06 -6.20 17.82
CA VAL A 274 -10.43 -6.51 17.41
C VAL A 274 -10.96 -5.34 16.62
N PHE A 275 -11.15 -5.55 15.31
CA PHE A 275 -11.76 -4.55 14.45
C PHE A 275 -13.23 -4.89 14.27
N THR A 276 -14.10 -3.94 14.61
CA THR A 276 -15.55 -4.05 14.42
C THR A 276 -16.02 -2.98 13.46
N THR A 277 -16.77 -3.37 12.43
CA THR A 277 -17.29 -2.43 11.45
C THR A 277 -18.56 -1.77 11.98
N VAL A 278 -18.48 -0.46 12.25
CA VAL A 278 -19.64 0.38 12.58
C VAL A 278 -19.68 1.53 11.58
N LYS A 279 -20.65 1.49 10.67
CA LYS A 279 -20.73 2.44 9.54
C LYS A 279 -21.20 3.83 9.97
N GLU A 280 -22.12 3.88 10.91
CA GLU A 280 -22.78 5.12 11.33
C GLU A 280 -22.01 5.80 12.46
N SER A 281 -21.78 7.11 12.34
CA SER A 281 -20.95 7.90 13.26
C SER A 281 -21.52 7.96 14.68
N ILE A 282 -22.84 8.13 14.83
CA ILE A 282 -23.50 8.25 16.15
C ILE A 282 -23.43 6.92 16.94
N PRO A 283 -23.80 5.76 16.38
CA PRO A 283 -23.58 4.47 17.04
C PRO A 283 -22.11 4.21 17.39
N HIS A 284 -21.17 4.53 16.50
CA HIS A 284 -19.73 4.40 16.75
C HIS A 284 -19.31 5.21 17.98
N TRP A 285 -19.71 6.48 18.02
CA TRP A 285 -19.46 7.38 19.14
C TRP A 285 -20.04 6.87 20.47
N ASN A 286 -21.25 6.30 20.44
CA ASN A 286 -21.89 5.73 21.62
C ASN A 286 -21.13 4.51 22.15
N LEU A 287 -20.67 3.62 21.26
CA LEU A 287 -19.86 2.45 21.64
C LEU A 287 -18.52 2.88 22.26
N PHE A 288 -17.85 3.88 21.68
CA PHE A 288 -16.65 4.49 22.26
C PHE A 288 -16.92 5.04 23.67
N ARG A 289 -17.98 5.84 23.84
CA ARG A 289 -18.35 6.41 25.16
C ARG A 289 -18.69 5.37 26.22
N GLN A 290 -19.12 4.18 25.80
CA GLN A 290 -19.41 3.04 26.67
C GLN A 290 -18.18 2.17 26.97
N GLY A 291 -17.03 2.44 26.32
CA GLY A 291 -15.80 1.67 26.48
C GLY A 291 -15.70 0.42 25.60
N TYR A 292 -16.56 0.26 24.59
CA TYR A 292 -16.49 -0.86 23.64
C TYR A 292 -15.50 -0.62 22.50
N LEU A 293 -15.09 0.62 22.27
CA LEU A 293 -14.12 1.01 21.25
C LEU A 293 -13.06 1.92 21.88
N ASP A 294 -11.80 1.78 21.47
CA ASP A 294 -10.67 2.56 21.99
C ASP A 294 -10.51 3.93 21.31
N THR A 295 -11.08 4.09 20.11
CA THR A 295 -10.98 5.32 19.32
C THR A 295 -12.33 5.71 18.72
N SER A 296 -12.51 7.00 18.43
CA SER A 296 -13.64 7.49 17.65
C SER A 296 -13.34 8.88 17.09
N GLY A 297 -13.84 9.15 15.89
CA GLY A 297 -14.07 10.53 15.45
C GLY A 297 -15.19 11.18 16.27
N ILE A 298 -15.27 12.50 16.22
CA ILE A 298 -16.32 13.28 16.91
C ILE A 298 -17.43 13.56 15.91
N PRO A 299 -18.65 13.02 16.08
CA PRO A 299 -19.77 13.37 15.22
C PRO A 299 -20.12 14.86 15.36
N ARG A 300 -20.62 15.46 14.28
CA ARG A 300 -20.90 16.89 14.21
C ARG A 300 -21.85 17.35 15.32
N GLU A 301 -22.86 16.53 15.61
CA GLU A 301 -23.90 16.78 16.59
C GLU A 301 -23.37 16.85 18.04
N PHE A 302 -22.16 16.32 18.28
CA PHE A 302 -21.52 16.32 19.59
C PHE A 302 -20.33 17.27 19.68
N PHE A 303 -19.95 17.95 18.60
CA PHE A 303 -18.73 18.76 18.54
C PHE A 303 -18.68 19.80 19.66
N ASP A 304 -19.68 20.67 19.77
CA ASP A 304 -19.74 21.74 20.77
C ASP A 304 -19.83 21.24 22.23
N ARG A 305 -20.17 19.97 22.43
CA ARG A 305 -20.22 19.34 23.76
C ARG A 305 -18.90 18.68 24.13
N VAL A 306 -18.11 18.28 23.14
CA VAL A 306 -16.87 17.52 23.30
C VAL A 306 -15.66 18.45 23.23
N ILE A 307 -15.71 19.46 22.37
CA ILE A 307 -14.65 20.42 22.12
C ILE A 307 -15.02 21.78 22.73
N THR A 308 -14.08 22.39 23.44
CA THR A 308 -14.27 23.74 24.00
C THR A 308 -14.05 24.80 22.92
N PRO A 309 -14.55 26.04 23.10
CA PRO A 309 -14.30 27.14 22.17
C PRO A 309 -12.81 27.43 21.92
N GLU A 310 -11.95 27.14 22.90
CA GLU A 310 -10.49 27.26 22.80
C GLU A 310 -9.86 26.10 22.00
N GLY A 311 -10.69 25.17 21.50
CA GLY A 311 -10.27 23.98 20.78
C GLY A 311 -9.76 22.87 21.69
N GLY A 312 -9.96 22.94 23.01
CA GLY A 312 -9.59 21.90 23.97
C GLY A 312 -10.61 20.78 24.04
N LEU A 313 -10.33 19.74 24.83
CA LEU A 313 -11.32 18.72 25.15
C LEU A 313 -12.16 19.19 26.35
N SER A 314 -13.47 18.89 26.38
CA SER A 314 -14.31 19.25 27.52
C SER A 314 -13.86 18.51 28.79
N ARG A 315 -14.01 19.16 29.95
CA ARG A 315 -13.71 18.57 31.26
C ARG A 315 -14.38 17.21 31.46
N SER A 316 -15.62 17.06 30.97
CA SER A 316 -16.39 15.81 31.10
C SER A 316 -15.76 14.62 30.35
N MET A 317 -15.00 14.89 29.30
CA MET A 317 -14.28 13.87 28.52
C MET A 317 -12.89 13.62 29.13
N GLU A 318 -12.21 14.66 29.60
CA GLU A 318 -10.94 14.54 30.32
C GLU A 318 -11.08 13.70 31.60
N GLU A 319 -12.14 13.93 32.38
CA GLU A 319 -12.45 13.15 33.60
C GLU A 319 -12.72 11.66 33.30
N LYS A 320 -13.08 11.33 32.05
CA LYS A 320 -13.24 9.94 31.57
C LYS A 320 -11.95 9.35 30.99
N GLY A 321 -10.84 10.07 31.06
CA GLY A 321 -9.55 9.65 30.53
C GLY A 321 -9.44 9.73 28.99
N VAL A 322 -10.38 10.41 28.32
CA VAL A 322 -10.32 10.59 26.86
C VAL A 322 -9.20 11.55 26.50
N ARG A 323 -8.49 11.25 25.42
CA ARG A 323 -7.44 12.11 24.86
C ARG A 323 -7.81 12.56 23.45
N LEU A 324 -7.61 13.84 23.17
CA LEU A 324 -7.84 14.42 21.85
C LEU A 324 -6.55 14.38 21.04
N TYR A 325 -6.55 13.61 19.96
CA TYR A 325 -5.47 13.59 18.98
C TYR A 325 -5.88 14.41 17.75
N ARG A 326 -5.03 15.38 17.37
CA ARG A 326 -5.22 16.24 16.20
C ARG A 326 -4.01 16.11 15.28
N ALA A 327 -4.27 15.92 14.00
CA ALA A 327 -3.24 15.88 12.96
C ALA A 327 -3.76 16.57 11.70
N LYS A 328 -2.85 17.23 10.97
CA LYS A 328 -3.12 17.70 9.61
C LYS A 328 -2.91 16.53 8.66
N GLU A 329 -3.97 16.09 8.00
CA GLU A 329 -3.88 15.03 7.01
C GLU A 329 -3.25 15.55 5.71
N LEU A 330 -2.34 14.77 5.12
CA LEU A 330 -1.78 15.05 3.78
C LEU A 330 -2.75 14.53 2.70
N THR A 331 -3.99 15.03 2.72
CA THR A 331 -5.06 14.61 1.81
C THR A 331 -5.78 15.82 1.21
N THR A 332 -6.16 15.70 -0.06
CA THR A 332 -6.97 16.69 -0.78
C THR A 332 -8.27 16.04 -1.22
N TYR A 333 -9.40 16.67 -0.89
CA TYR A 333 -10.71 16.29 -1.42
C TYR A 333 -11.05 17.16 -2.64
N TYR A 334 -11.54 16.55 -3.71
CA TYR A 334 -11.92 17.25 -4.93
C TYR A 334 -13.07 16.55 -5.64
N PHE A 335 -13.79 17.31 -6.48
CA PHE A 335 -14.74 16.76 -7.44
C PHE A 335 -14.01 16.49 -8.76
N ALA A 336 -14.07 15.26 -9.25
CA ALA A 336 -13.54 14.89 -10.55
C ALA A 336 -14.60 15.06 -11.64
N PHE A 337 -14.21 15.59 -12.79
CA PHE A 337 -15.05 15.57 -13.98
C PHE A 337 -14.69 14.34 -14.82
N ASN A 338 -15.70 13.56 -15.21
CA ASN A 338 -15.49 12.52 -16.20
C ASN A 338 -15.13 13.18 -17.55
N MET A 339 -13.90 12.96 -18.02
CA MET A 339 -13.39 13.60 -19.24
C MET A 339 -13.97 13.00 -20.53
N ASP A 340 -14.55 11.80 -20.44
CA ASP A 340 -15.24 11.14 -21.55
C ASP A 340 -16.72 11.54 -21.66
N ASP A 341 -17.25 12.24 -20.66
CA ASP A 341 -18.62 12.73 -20.71
C ASP A 341 -18.75 13.74 -21.87
N PRO A 342 -19.70 13.55 -22.80
CA PRO A 342 -19.80 14.37 -23.99
C PRO A 342 -20.21 15.82 -23.70
N VAL A 343 -20.81 16.09 -22.54
CA VAL A 343 -21.30 17.42 -22.14
C VAL A 343 -20.22 18.18 -21.36
N VAL A 344 -19.63 17.54 -20.35
CA VAL A 344 -18.74 18.20 -19.38
C VAL A 344 -17.25 18.00 -19.71
N GLY A 345 -16.88 16.85 -20.30
CA GLY A 345 -15.51 16.41 -20.47
C GLY A 345 -14.66 17.30 -21.38
N LYS A 346 -15.19 17.75 -22.52
CA LYS A 346 -14.47 18.69 -23.42
C LYS A 346 -14.83 20.16 -23.20
N ASN A 347 -15.92 20.44 -22.47
CA ASN A 347 -16.38 21.81 -22.23
C ASN A 347 -15.69 22.47 -21.03
N VAL A 348 -14.54 23.11 -21.29
CA VAL A 348 -13.76 23.82 -20.25
C VAL A 348 -14.57 24.90 -19.53
N LYS A 349 -15.41 25.65 -20.27
CA LYS A 349 -16.20 26.75 -19.69
C LYS A 349 -17.27 26.25 -18.74
N LEU A 350 -17.91 25.12 -19.04
CA LEU A 350 -18.85 24.48 -18.13
C LEU A 350 -18.16 23.99 -16.85
N ARG A 351 -16.98 23.34 -16.96
CA ARG A 351 -16.22 22.93 -15.77
C ARG A 351 -15.82 24.12 -14.91
N GLN A 352 -15.35 25.21 -15.51
CA GLN A 352 -15.05 26.45 -14.80
C GLN A 352 -16.29 27.02 -14.10
N ALA A 353 -17.45 27.07 -14.78
CA ALA A 353 -18.69 27.56 -14.19
C ALA A 353 -19.15 26.71 -12.99
N VAL A 354 -19.09 25.38 -13.09
CA VAL A 354 -19.42 24.47 -11.98
C VAL A 354 -18.44 24.65 -10.81
N SER A 355 -17.13 24.73 -11.07
CA SER A 355 -16.14 24.96 -10.02
C SER A 355 -16.33 26.31 -9.32
N SER A 356 -16.70 27.37 -10.05
CA SER A 356 -16.97 28.69 -9.47
C SER A 356 -18.30 28.76 -8.70
N ALA A 357 -19.23 27.85 -8.95
CA ALA A 357 -20.51 27.81 -8.23
C ALA A 357 -20.40 27.19 -6.83
N ILE A 358 -19.30 26.50 -6.51
CA ILE A 358 -19.09 25.82 -5.23
C ILE A 358 -18.34 26.76 -4.27
N HIS A 359 -19.01 27.18 -3.20
CA HIS A 359 -18.41 28.02 -2.16
C HIS A 359 -17.67 27.15 -1.11
N THR A 360 -16.46 26.69 -1.45
CA THR A 360 -15.68 25.74 -0.63
C THR A 360 -15.42 26.22 0.80
N ALA A 361 -15.21 27.52 1.02
CA ALA A 361 -14.96 28.06 2.36
C ALA A 361 -16.18 27.87 3.29
N GLU A 362 -17.38 28.12 2.77
CA GLU A 362 -18.64 27.93 3.51
C GLU A 362 -18.92 26.44 3.72
N TYR A 363 -18.57 25.60 2.73
CA TYR A 363 -18.65 24.14 2.92
C TYR A 363 -17.78 23.66 4.08
N ILE A 364 -16.53 24.13 4.18
CA ILE A 364 -15.61 23.78 5.27
C ILE A 364 -16.18 24.27 6.62
N GLU A 365 -16.68 25.50 6.67
CA GLU A 365 -17.25 26.08 7.89
C GLU A 365 -18.48 25.31 8.37
N LEU A 366 -19.46 25.10 7.50
CA LEU A 366 -20.75 24.51 7.86
C LEU A 366 -20.72 22.98 7.97
N PHE A 367 -19.92 22.30 7.14
CA PHE A 367 -19.94 20.84 7.04
C PHE A 367 -18.74 20.15 7.68
N LEU A 368 -17.60 20.84 7.81
CA LEU A 368 -16.41 20.28 8.44
C LEU A 368 -16.08 20.95 9.77
N ASN A 369 -16.97 21.81 10.30
CA ASN A 369 -16.74 22.58 11.54
C ASN A 369 -15.42 23.37 11.51
N GLY A 370 -15.06 23.91 10.34
CA GLY A 370 -13.78 24.61 10.15
C GLY A 370 -12.54 23.70 10.10
N LEU A 371 -12.69 22.38 10.16
CA LEU A 371 -11.59 21.41 10.11
C LEU A 371 -11.15 21.15 8.65
N GLY A 372 -10.58 22.18 8.03
CA GLY A 372 -10.04 22.09 6.68
C GLY A 372 -9.47 23.41 6.19
N GLU A 373 -8.71 23.35 5.10
CA GLU A 373 -8.20 24.51 4.39
C GLU A 373 -8.69 24.46 2.93
N VAL A 374 -8.98 25.63 2.35
CA VAL A 374 -9.39 25.67 0.93
C VAL A 374 -8.22 25.24 0.07
N ALA A 375 -8.36 24.10 -0.61
CA ALA A 375 -7.35 23.57 -1.50
C ALA A 375 -7.16 24.49 -2.72
N GLN A 376 -5.92 24.94 -2.94
CA GLN A 376 -5.51 25.74 -4.11
C GLN A 376 -4.73 24.90 -5.14
N SER A 377 -4.47 23.64 -4.81
CA SER A 377 -3.67 22.68 -5.60
C SER A 377 -4.18 21.27 -5.32
N PRO A 378 -4.07 20.32 -6.26
CA PRO A 378 -4.30 18.90 -5.97
C PRO A 378 -3.34 18.37 -4.89
N LEU A 379 -2.15 18.98 -4.74
CA LEU A 379 -1.21 18.62 -3.68
C LEU A 379 -1.55 19.41 -2.40
N PRO A 380 -1.77 18.73 -1.25
CA PRO A 380 -2.03 19.42 -0.01
C PRO A 380 -0.74 20.09 0.53
N PRO A 381 -0.87 21.20 1.27
CA PRO A 381 0.28 21.86 1.89
C PRO A 381 1.07 20.90 2.80
N GLY A 382 2.40 20.92 2.70
CA GLY A 382 3.29 20.03 3.48
C GLY A 382 3.89 18.88 2.66
N LEU A 383 3.40 18.64 1.44
CA LEU A 383 4.09 17.82 0.44
C LEU A 383 5.03 18.71 -0.38
N PHE A 384 6.32 18.36 -0.41
CA PHE A 384 7.30 19.06 -1.22
C PHE A 384 7.46 18.36 -2.57
N LEU A 385 7.21 19.08 -3.66
CA LEU A 385 7.73 18.72 -4.97
C LEU A 385 9.24 18.95 -4.93
N LEU A 386 10.01 17.88 -4.77
CA LEU A 386 11.43 17.92 -5.10
C LEU A 386 11.55 18.03 -6.62
N LEU A 387 11.45 19.26 -7.13
CA LEU A 387 11.89 19.61 -8.47
C LEU A 387 13.41 19.45 -8.48
N PHE A 388 13.90 18.31 -8.95
CA PHE A 388 15.31 18.06 -9.23
C PHE A 388 15.53 17.89 -10.72
#